data_AF-L1L784-F1
#
_entry.id   AF-L1L784-F1
#
_cell.length_a   1.000
_cell.length_b   1.000
_cell.length_c   1.000
_cell.angle_alpha   90.00
_cell.angle_beta   90.00
_cell.angle_gamma   90.00
#
_symmetry.space_group_name_H-M   'P 1'
#
loop_
_entity.id
_entity.type
_entity.pdbx_description
1 polymer ?
#
loop_
_entity_poly.entity_id
_entity_poly.type
_entity_poly.pdbx_seq_one_letter_code
_entity_poly.pdbx_strand_id
1 'polypeptide(L)'
;MWWGSVIASLALVVTVGALAFPVWSYADRSGTAQANMASGTVNTQWGPLTAADRDLIVRVRLAGLWELPAPEEAMQRSSSPAVKEAADHLIVRHKDLDKRVRTVASQLG
;
A
#
# COMPACT_ATOMS: atom_id res chain seq x y z
N MET A 1 16.41 30.06 50.38
CA MET A 1 16.97 29.89 49.02
C MET A 1 16.98 28.43 48.51
N TRP A 2 16.49 27.44 49.27
CA TRP A 2 16.54 26.01 48.87
C TRP A 2 15.32 25.49 48.09
N TRP A 3 14.16 26.15 48.25
CA TRP A 3 12.91 25.73 47.61
C TRP A 3 12.94 25.80 46.08
N GLY A 4 13.64 26.78 45.50
CA GLY A 4 13.76 26.92 44.04
C GLY A 4 14.49 25.73 43.40
N SER A 5 15.59 25.28 44.01
CA SER A 5 16.36 24.12 43.52
C SER A 5 15.57 22.81 43.61
N VAL A 6 14.75 22.66 44.65
CA VAL A 6 13.86 21.50 44.82
C VAL A 6 12.80 21.46 43.72
N ILE A 7 12.14 22.60 43.46
CA ILE A 7 11.11 22.71 42.42
C ILE A 7 11.71 22.48 41.03
N ALA A 8 12.88 23.07 40.74
CA ALA A 8 13.57 22.88 39.46
C ALA A 8 13.96 21.42 39.22
N SER A 9 14.45 20.73 40.26
CA SER A 9 14.83 19.32 40.17
C SER A 9 13.62 18.41 39.92
N LEU A 10 12.50 18.65 40.62
CA LEU A 10 11.25 17.92 40.40
C LEU A 10 10.69 18.15 38.99
N ALA A 11 10.69 19.39 38.51
CA ALA A 11 10.24 19.71 37.16
C ALA A 11 11.09 19.00 36.09
N LEU A 12 12.42 18.90 36.30
CA LEU A 12 13.32 18.19 35.41
C LEU A 12 13.00 16.69 35.37
N VAL A 13 12.81 16.05 36.52
CA VAL A 13 12.47 14.62 36.60
C VAL A 13 11.14 14.33 35.93
N VAL A 14 10.12 15.17 36.17
CA VAL A 14 8.81 15.04 35.50
C VAL A 14 8.94 15.20 33.99
N THR A 15 9.75 16.15 33.52
CA THR A 15 9.98 16.37 32.09
C THR A 15 10.67 15.16 31.44
N VAL A 16 11.72 14.65 32.07
CA VAL A 16 12.43 13.46 31.58
C VAL A 16 11.49 12.25 31.57
N GLY A 17 10.70 12.06 32.63
CA GLY A 17 9.69 11.00 32.70
C GLY A 17 8.62 11.12 31.61
N ALA A 18 8.11 12.32 31.36
CA ALA A 18 7.13 12.59 30.32
C ALA A 18 7.68 12.35 28.90
N LEU A 19 8.97 12.56 28.68
CA LEU A 19 9.64 12.24 27.41
C LEU A 19 9.94 10.74 27.25
N ALA A 20 10.28 10.05 28.33
CA ALA A 20 10.56 8.62 28.32
C ALA A 20 9.29 7.75 28.24
N PHE A 21 8.17 8.21 28.82
CA PHE A 21 6.92 7.46 28.90
C PHE A 21 6.34 7.07 27.52
N PRO A 22 6.29 7.95 26.50
CA PRO A 22 5.96 7.56 25.14
C PRO A 22 6.88 6.44 24.65
N VAL A 23 8.20 6.64 24.68
CA VAL A 23 9.17 5.67 24.13
C VAL A 23 8.97 4.26 24.71
N TRP A 24 8.73 4.15 26.02
CA TRP A 24 8.47 2.86 26.68
C TRP A 24 7.07 2.31 26.37
N SER A 25 6.02 3.15 26.42
CA SER A 25 4.65 2.73 26.13
C SER A 25 4.41 2.32 24.67
N TYR A 26 5.25 2.79 23.73
CA TYR A 26 5.22 2.40 22.32
C TYR A 26 6.17 1.23 22.01
N ALA A 27 6.95 0.71 22.97
CA ALA A 27 7.92 -0.35 22.73
C ALA A 27 7.25 -1.67 22.24
N ASP A 28 6.02 -1.95 22.69
CA ASP A 28 5.23 -3.11 22.27
C ASP A 28 4.36 -2.85 21.03
N ARG A 29 4.26 -1.60 20.56
CA ARG A 29 3.56 -1.30 19.29
C ARG A 29 4.48 -1.72 18.14
N SER A 30 3.96 -2.63 17.31
CA SER A 30 4.54 -3.15 16.06
C SER A 30 5.52 -2.18 15.39
N GLY A 31 6.69 -2.69 14.98
CA GLY A 31 7.87 -1.94 14.56
C GLY A 31 7.67 -0.78 13.58
N THR A 32 8.72 0.02 13.37
CA THR A 32 8.71 1.14 12.41
C THR A 32 8.20 0.69 11.04
N ALA A 33 7.68 1.61 10.22
CA ALA A 33 7.21 1.29 8.88
C ALA A 33 8.28 0.50 8.07
N GLN A 34 9.55 0.84 8.26
CA GLN A 34 10.69 0.12 7.68
C GLN A 34 10.84 -1.30 8.22
N ALA A 35 10.68 -1.52 9.53
CA ALA A 35 10.72 -2.85 10.13
C ALA A 35 9.55 -3.73 9.65
N ASN A 36 8.36 -3.16 9.51
CA ASN A 36 7.18 -3.87 8.99
C ASN A 36 7.31 -4.16 7.49
N MET A 37 7.90 -3.25 6.71
CA MET A 37 8.22 -3.52 5.31
C MET A 37 9.27 -4.64 5.19
N ALA A 38 10.33 -4.58 5.99
CA ALA A 38 11.38 -5.61 5.99
C ALA A 38 10.83 -6.99 6.38
N SER A 39 9.94 -7.08 7.38
CA SER A 39 9.35 -8.35 7.81
C SER A 39 8.42 -8.98 6.76
N GLY A 40 7.76 -8.16 5.92
CA GLY A 40 6.90 -8.62 4.83
C GLY A 40 7.62 -8.83 3.49
N THR A 41 8.93 -8.58 3.42
CA THR A 41 9.71 -8.64 2.17
C THR A 41 10.29 -10.03 1.95
N VAL A 42 10.13 -10.54 0.72
CA VAL A 42 10.66 -11.85 0.30
C VAL A 42 11.69 -11.62 -0.80
N ASN A 43 12.88 -12.21 -0.66
CA ASN A 43 13.89 -12.14 -1.73
C ASN A 43 13.51 -13.09 -2.87
N THR A 44 13.41 -12.55 -4.08
CA THR A 44 13.13 -13.30 -5.31
C THR A 44 14.30 -13.16 -6.28
N GLN A 45 14.27 -13.89 -7.40
CA GLN A 45 15.25 -13.73 -8.49
C GLN A 45 15.20 -12.34 -9.15
N TRP A 46 14.13 -11.57 -8.93
CA TRP A 46 13.95 -10.21 -9.44
C TRP A 46 14.29 -9.13 -8.39
N GLY A 47 14.76 -9.54 -7.20
CA GLY A 47 15.05 -8.66 -6.08
C GLY A 47 14.08 -8.81 -4.90
N PRO A 48 14.21 -7.96 -3.86
CA PRO A 48 13.33 -7.96 -2.70
C PRO A 48 11.91 -7.54 -3.09
N LEU A 49 10.93 -8.39 -2.81
CA LEU A 49 9.52 -8.18 -3.10
C LEU A 49 8.76 -7.91 -1.79
N THR A 50 8.26 -6.70 -1.62
CA THR A 50 7.52 -6.30 -0.42
C THR A 50 6.08 -6.85 -0.42
N ALA A 51 5.42 -6.76 0.74
CA ALA A 51 3.99 -7.05 0.82
C ALA A 51 3.14 -6.08 -0.02
N ALA A 52 3.58 -4.81 -0.16
CA ALA A 52 2.89 -3.81 -0.97
C ALA A 52 2.96 -4.12 -2.47
N ASP A 53 4.06 -4.71 -2.95
CA ASP A 53 4.19 -5.12 -4.35
C ASP A 53 3.22 -6.24 -4.70
N ARG A 54 3.03 -7.22 -3.81
CA ARG A 54 2.02 -8.27 -3.97
C ARG A 54 0.60 -7.68 -3.92
N ASP A 55 0.35 -6.77 -2.99
CA ASP A 55 -0.94 -6.09 -2.85
C ASP A 55 -1.28 -5.25 -4.10
N LEU A 56 -0.29 -4.61 -4.73
CA LEU A 56 -0.46 -3.91 -6.00
C LEU A 56 -1.05 -4.83 -7.08
N ILE A 57 -0.49 -6.03 -7.26
CA ILE A 57 -0.97 -7.00 -8.26
C ILE A 57 -2.42 -7.41 -7.98
N VAL A 58 -2.77 -7.64 -6.73
CA VAL A 58 -4.15 -7.94 -6.31
C VAL A 58 -5.09 -6.78 -6.64
N ARG A 59 -4.70 -5.55 -6.29
CA ARG A 59 -5.52 -4.36 -6.55
C ARG A 59 -5.71 -4.08 -8.04
N VAL A 60 -4.68 -4.25 -8.85
CA VAL A 60 -4.79 -4.11 -10.30
C VAL A 60 -5.73 -5.17 -10.88
N ARG A 61 -5.68 -6.42 -10.39
CA ARG A 61 -6.65 -7.45 -10.79
C ARG A 61 -8.09 -7.05 -10.43
N LEU A 62 -8.30 -6.58 -9.21
CA LEU A 62 -9.63 -6.14 -8.75
C LEU A 62 -10.12 -4.96 -9.58
N ALA A 63 -9.25 -4.02 -9.95
CA ALA A 63 -9.59 -2.91 -10.83
C ALA A 63 -10.04 -3.41 -12.21
N GLY A 64 -9.25 -4.30 -12.83
CA GLY A 64 -9.57 -4.86 -14.14
C GLY A 64 -10.92 -5.61 -14.19
N LEU A 65 -11.38 -6.20 -13.08
CA LEU A 65 -12.66 -6.90 -13.01
C LEU A 65 -13.87 -5.98 -13.18
N TRP A 66 -13.78 -4.72 -12.76
CA TRP A 66 -14.87 -3.75 -12.92
C TRP A 66 -14.66 -2.80 -14.09
N GLU A 67 -13.41 -2.57 -14.51
CA GLU A 67 -13.10 -1.67 -15.63
C GLU A 67 -13.40 -2.30 -17.00
N LEU A 68 -13.30 -3.64 -17.15
CA LEU A 68 -13.56 -4.33 -18.43
C LEU A 68 -15.06 -4.36 -18.83
N PRO A 69 -16.04 -4.53 -17.92
CA PRO A 69 -17.46 -4.47 -18.27
C PRO A 69 -17.90 -3.13 -18.87
N ALA A 70 -17.32 -2.01 -18.43
CA ALA A 70 -17.72 -0.68 -18.90
C ALA A 70 -17.56 -0.48 -20.43
N PRO A 71 -16.39 -0.75 -21.05
CA PRO A 71 -16.24 -0.68 -22.49
C PRO A 71 -17.00 -1.80 -23.23
N GLU A 72 -17.22 -2.98 -22.62
CA GLU A 72 -18.06 -4.02 -23.21
C GLU A 72 -19.52 -3.56 -23.34
N GLU A 73 -20.07 -2.89 -22.31
CA GLU A 73 -21.37 -2.25 -22.40
C GLU A 73 -21.38 -1.11 -23.41
N ALA A 74 -20.32 -0.28 -23.46
CA ALA A 74 -20.22 0.81 -24.43
C ALA A 74 -20.22 0.31 -25.88
N MET A 75 -19.59 -0.84 -26.14
CA MET A 75 -19.60 -1.49 -27.46
C MET A 75 -21.01 -1.89 -27.88
N GLN A 76 -21.82 -2.39 -26.93
CA GLN A 76 -23.19 -2.84 -27.17
C GLN A 76 -24.19 -1.67 -27.27
N ARG A 77 -24.04 -0.65 -26.42
CA ARG A 77 -25.07 0.38 -26.21
C ARG A 77 -24.82 1.69 -26.95
N SER A 78 -23.58 2.02 -27.30
CA SER A 78 -23.28 3.30 -27.95
C SER A 78 -23.68 3.29 -29.42
N SER A 79 -24.18 4.42 -29.92
CA SER A 79 -24.36 4.69 -31.36
C SER A 79 -23.20 5.47 -31.97
N SER A 80 -22.29 6.02 -31.15
CA SER A 80 -21.17 6.83 -31.61
C SER A 80 -19.99 5.96 -32.05
N PRO A 81 -19.51 6.09 -33.31
CA PRO A 81 -18.33 5.36 -33.79
C PRO A 81 -17.09 5.63 -32.94
N ALA A 82 -16.85 6.88 -32.54
CA ALA A 82 -15.70 7.26 -31.72
C ALA A 82 -15.72 6.61 -30.32
N VAL A 83 -16.91 6.46 -29.73
CA VAL A 83 -17.05 5.76 -28.44
C VAL A 83 -16.79 4.27 -28.59
N LYS A 84 -17.24 3.65 -29.69
CA LYS A 84 -16.96 2.23 -29.96
C LYS A 84 -15.48 1.98 -30.22
N GLU A 85 -14.81 2.85 -30.94
CA GLU A 85 -13.35 2.77 -31.16
C GLU A 85 -12.58 2.86 -29.84
N ALA A 86 -12.94 3.83 -28.99
CA ALA A 86 -12.34 3.93 -27.66
C ALA A 86 -12.61 2.68 -26.81
N ALA A 87 -13.82 2.13 -26.85
CA ALA A 87 -14.20 0.91 -26.15
C ALA A 87 -13.39 -0.31 -26.64
N ASP A 88 -13.20 -0.47 -27.94
CA ASP A 88 -12.38 -1.54 -28.51
C ASP A 88 -10.93 -1.49 -27.98
N HIS A 89 -10.32 -0.30 -28.03
CA HIS A 89 -8.98 -0.09 -27.49
C HIS A 89 -8.89 -0.41 -25.99
N LEU A 90 -9.91 -0.03 -25.21
CA LEU A 90 -9.97 -0.35 -23.78
C LEU A 90 -10.09 -1.85 -23.55
N ILE A 91 -10.95 -2.55 -24.29
CA ILE A 91 -11.12 -4.02 -24.17
C ILE A 91 -9.81 -4.74 -24.46
N VAL A 92 -9.14 -4.40 -25.57
CA VAL A 92 -7.88 -5.03 -25.97
C VAL A 92 -6.81 -4.82 -24.90
N ARG A 93 -6.62 -3.57 -24.44
CA ARG A 93 -5.61 -3.26 -23.42
C ARG A 93 -5.91 -3.89 -22.06
N HIS A 94 -7.17 -3.93 -21.62
CA HIS A 94 -7.53 -4.54 -20.34
C HIS A 94 -7.35 -6.06 -20.35
N LYS A 95 -7.71 -6.74 -21.44
CA LYS A 95 -7.48 -8.19 -21.58
C LYS A 95 -5.99 -8.54 -21.54
N ASP A 96 -5.18 -7.71 -22.20
CA ASP A 96 -3.73 -7.87 -22.18
C ASP A 96 -3.13 -7.59 -20.79
N LEU A 97 -3.55 -6.51 -20.12
CA LEU A 97 -3.13 -6.21 -18.75
C LEU A 97 -3.53 -7.34 -17.79
N ASP A 98 -4.75 -7.87 -17.90
CA ASP A 98 -5.21 -8.98 -17.07
C ASP A 98 -4.34 -10.23 -17.25
N LYS A 99 -4.00 -10.56 -18.51
CA LYS A 99 -3.10 -11.68 -18.80
C LYS A 99 -1.74 -11.49 -18.13
N ARG A 100 -1.17 -10.28 -18.18
CA ARG A 100 0.11 -9.96 -17.54
C ARG A 100 0.02 -10.05 -16.02
N VAL A 101 -1.04 -9.50 -15.42
CA VAL A 101 -1.30 -9.57 -13.97
C VAL A 101 -1.35 -11.02 -13.49
N ARG A 102 -2.07 -11.90 -14.20
CA ARG A 102 -2.14 -13.33 -13.85
C ARG A 102 -0.80 -14.05 -14.03
N THR A 103 -0.05 -13.68 -15.07
CA THR A 103 1.29 -14.22 -15.31
C THR A 103 2.23 -13.84 -14.17
N VAL A 104 2.27 -12.56 -13.81
CA VAL A 104 3.09 -12.05 -12.71
C VAL A 104 2.65 -12.67 -11.38
N ALA A 105 1.34 -12.72 -11.09
CA ALA A 105 0.83 -13.36 -9.88
C ALA A 105 1.33 -14.81 -9.74
N SER A 106 1.32 -15.58 -10.82
CA SER A 106 1.84 -16.97 -10.80
C SER A 106 3.34 -17.09 -10.54
N GLN A 107 4.11 -16.04 -10.85
CA GLN A 107 5.56 -15.98 -10.62
C GLN A 107 5.91 -15.57 -9.19
N LEU A 108 5.01 -14.82 -8.52
CA LEU A 108 5.25 -14.28 -7.19
C LEU A 108 4.77 -15.19 -6.05
N GLY A 109 3.89 -16.17 -6.34
CA GLY A 109 3.33 -17.09 -5.34
C GLY A 109 2.11 -16.52 -4.64
#